data_AF-A0AAJ2RW24-F1
#
_entry.id   AF-A0AAJ2RW24-F1
#
_cell.length_a   1.000
_cell.length_b   1.000
_cell.length_c   1.000
_cell.angle_alpha   90.00
_cell.angle_beta   90.00
_cell.angle_gamma   90.00
#
_symmetry.space_group_name_H-M   'P 1'
#
loop_
_entity.id
_entity.type
_entity.pdbx_description
1 polymer ?
#
loop_
_entity_poly.entity_id
_entity_poly.type
_entity_poly.pdbx_seq_one_letter_code
_entity_poly.pdbx_strand_id
1 'polypeptide(L)' 'MKYLPPLKLALYSGMLLGFFMLESPIIMLANRIEPMLMGIPFLLAWNLFWWFALTALFLVAYLTNWGSPSSTANHTIKQP' A
#
# COMPACT_ATOMS: atom_id res chain seq x y z
N MET A 1 3.26 4.09 -23.80
CA MET A 1 2.89 4.07 -22.37
C MET A 1 4.05 3.43 -21.61
N LYS A 2 4.69 4.14 -20.67
CA LYS A 2 5.78 3.56 -19.87
C LYS A 2 5.17 2.48 -18.96
N TYR A 3 5.50 1.22 -19.19
CA TYR A 3 5.08 0.13 -18.31
C TYR A 3 5.73 0.32 -16.94
N LEU A 4 4.89 0.47 -15.91
CA LEU A 4 5.37 0.42 -14.54
C LEU A 4 5.77 -1.03 -14.22
N PRO A 5 6.91 -1.27 -13.56
CA PRO A 5 7.24 -2.59 -13.05
C PRO A 5 6.06 -3.12 -12.23
N PRO A 6 5.71 -4.42 -12.32
CA PRO A 6 4.58 -5.00 -11.60
C PRO A 6 4.67 -4.74 -10.09
N LEU A 7 5.90 -4.67 -9.56
CA LEU A 7 6.21 -4.33 -8.16
C LEU A 7 5.78 -2.89 -7.80
N LYS A 8 6.10 -1.90 -8.65
CA LYS A 8 5.66 -0.50 -8.44
C LYS A 8 4.15 -0.38 -8.55
N LEU A 9 3.55 -1.05 -9.54
CA LEU A 9 2.10 -1.02 -9.71
C LEU A 9 1.38 -1.61 -8.49
N ALA A 10 1.79 -2.79 -8.05
CA ALA A 10 1.21 -3.48 -6.90
C ALA A 10 1.27 -2.62 -5.64
N LEU A 11 2.41 -1.98 -5.42
CA LEU A 11 2.58 -1.17 -4.24
C LEU A 11 1.83 0.17 -4.32
N TYR A 12 1.76 0.85 -5.49
CA TYR A 12 0.90 2.04 -5.66
C TYR A 12 -0.57 1.70 -5.47
N SER A 13 -1.04 0.59 -6.05
CA SER A 13 -2.42 0.12 -5.85
C SER A 13 -2.68 -0.25 -4.40
N GLY A 14 -1.71 -0.88 -3.72
CA GLY A 14 -1.82 -1.26 -2.32
C GLY A 14 -1.87 -0.05 -1.39
N MET A 15 -1.10 1.01 -1.66
CA MET A 15 -1.19 2.27 -0.92
C MET A 15 -2.57 2.90 -1.08
N LEU A 16 -3.05 3.01 -2.32
CA LEU A 16 -4.34 3.64 -2.61
C LEU A 16 -5.50 2.88 -1.96
N LEU A 17 -5.46 1.54 -2.02
CA LEU A 17 -6.43 0.66 -1.39
C LEU A 17 -6.35 0.74 0.13
N GLY A 18 -5.16 0.74 0.71
CA GLY A 18 -4.97 0.83 2.16
C GLY A 18 -5.51 2.16 2.73
N PHE A 19 -5.22 3.29 2.08
CA PHE A 19 -5.78 4.58 2.48
C PHE A 19 -7.31 4.62 2.31
N PHE A 20 -7.83 4.08 1.22
CA PHE A 20 -9.27 4.01 1.01
C PHE A 20 -9.96 3.15 2.07
N MET A 21 -9.38 2.02 2.47
CA MET A 21 -9.96 1.16 3.50
C MET A 21 -9.87 1.74 4.92
N LEU A 22 -8.91 2.64 5.17
CA LEU A 22 -8.75 3.39 6.43
C LEU A 22 -9.71 4.57 6.54
N GLU A 23 -9.81 5.39 5.49
CA GLU A 23 -10.60 6.63 5.49
C GLU A 23 -12.07 6.40 5.14
N SER A 24 -12.39 5.36 4.37
CA SER A 24 -13.76 5.21 3.87
C SER A 24 -14.75 4.73 4.95
N PRO A 25 -16.02 5.18 4.88
CA PRO A 25 -17.08 4.69 5.75
C PRO A 25 -17.52 3.25 5.41
N ILE A 26 -16.80 2.52 4.54
CA ILE A 26 -17.06 1.10 4.20
C ILE A 26 -17.07 0.24 5.46
N ILE A 27 -16.27 0.61 6.44
CA ILE A 27 -16.24 -0.04 7.76
C ILE A 27 -17.60 -0.02 8.46
N MET A 28 -18.38 1.06 8.29
CA MET A 28 -19.74 1.17 8.84
C MET A 28 -20.74 0.29 8.08
N LEU A 29 -20.50 0.05 6.78
CA LEU A 29 -21.29 -0.87 5.98
C LEU A 29 -20.98 -2.33 6.34
N ALA A 30 -19.71 -2.67 6.51
CA ALA A 30 -19.28 -3.99 6.98
C ALA A 30 -19.81 -4.31 8.38
N ASN A 31 -19.84 -3.30 9.26
CA ASN A 31 -20.39 -3.43 10.62
C ASN A 31 -21.94 -3.51 10.66
N ARG A 32 -22.66 -3.18 9.56
CA ARG A 32 -24.14 -3.28 9.48
C ARG A 32 -24.66 -4.67 9.12
N ILE A 33 -23.79 -5.62 8.79
CA ILE A 33 -24.19 -6.99 8.48
C ILE A 33 -24.54 -7.66 9.81
N GLU A 34 -25.83 -7.92 10.04
CA GLU A 34 -26.32 -8.54 11.28
C GLU A 34 -25.75 -9.95 11.47
N PRO A 35 -25.33 -10.36 12.69
CA PRO A 35 -25.45 -9.63 13.96
C PRO A 35 -24.26 -8.70 14.22
N MET A 36 -24.57 -7.51 14.75
CA MET A 36 -23.66 -6.39 15.06
C MET A 36 -22.68 -6.64 16.23
N LEU A 37 -22.24 -7.89 16.41
CA LEU A 37 -21.67 -8.40 17.67
C LEU A 37 -20.31 -7.79 18.06
N MET A 38 -19.62 -7.07 17.16
CA MET A 38 -18.29 -6.52 17.43
C MET A 38 -18.17 -4.99 17.33
N GLY A 39 -19.23 -4.22 17.06
CA GLY A 39 -19.27 -2.75 17.14
C GLY A 39 -17.91 -2.01 17.12
N ILE A 40 -17.54 -1.39 18.25
CA ILE A 40 -16.24 -0.68 18.40
C ILE A 40 -15.01 -1.60 18.30
N PRO A 41 -14.97 -2.80 18.91
CA PRO A 41 -13.88 -3.76 18.70
C PRO A 41 -13.56 -4.07 17.23
N PHE A 42 -14.57 -4.18 16.37
CA PHE A 42 -14.41 -4.38 14.93
C PHE A 42 -13.81 -3.15 14.26
N LEU A 43 -14.31 -1.95 14.61
CA LEU A 43 -13.75 -0.69 14.10
C LEU A 43 -12.26 -0.56 14.41
N LEU A 44 -11.88 -0.92 15.65
CA LEU A 44 -10.50 -0.93 16.11
C LEU A 44 -9.67 -1.97 15.38
N ALA A 45 -10.12 -3.23 15.32
CA ALA A 45 -9.39 -4.31 14.66
C ALA A 45 -9.17 -4.04 13.17
N TRP A 46 -10.19 -3.51 12.49
CA TRP A 46 -10.11 -3.12 11.08
C TRP A 46 -9.08 -1.99 10.86
N ASN A 47 -9.16 -0.92 11.66
CA ASN A 47 -8.20 0.18 11.56
C ASN A 47 -6.76 -0.30 11.84
N LEU A 48 -6.56 -1.08 12.90
CA LEU A 48 -5.24 -1.63 13.25
C LEU A 48 -4.71 -2.54 12.14
N PHE A 49 -5.58 -3.36 11.56
CA PHE A 49 -5.21 -4.26 10.46
C PHE A 49 -4.75 -3.49 9.23
N TRP A 50 -5.53 -2.52 8.75
CA TRP A 50 -5.17 -1.73 7.56
C TRP A 50 -3.98 -0.80 7.80
N TRP A 51 -3.87 -0.26 9.01
CA TRP A 51 -2.69 0.49 9.44
C TRP A 51 -1.43 -0.38 9.40
N PHE A 52 -1.50 -1.61 9.95
CA PHE A 52 -0.39 -2.54 9.93
C PHE A 52 -0.04 -2.97 8.50
N ALA A 53 -1.05 -3.24 7.66
CA ALA A 53 -0.86 -3.58 6.26
C ALA A 53 -0.15 -2.46 5.48
N LEU A 54 -0.52 -1.19 5.68
CA LEU A 54 0.18 -0.05 5.09
C LEU A 54 1.62 0.07 5.62
N THR A 55 1.82 -0.13 6.93
CA THR A 55 3.16 -0.09 7.54
C THR A 55 4.07 -1.17 6.94
N ALA A 56 3.57 -2.40 6.80
CA ALA A 56 4.30 -3.48 6.16
C ALA A 56 4.57 -3.18 4.68
N LEU A 57 3.61 -2.60 3.96
CA LEU A 57 3.76 -2.20 2.56
C LEU A 57 4.86 -1.13 2.40
N PHE A 58 4.90 -0.14 3.29
CA PHE A 58 5.97 0.86 3.31
C PHE A 58 7.33 0.27 3.68
N LEU A 59 7.38 -0.71 4.58
CA LEU A 59 8.61 -1.43 4.88
C LEU A 59 9.13 -2.18 3.64
N VAL A 60 8.25 -2.89 2.92
CA VAL A 60 8.61 -3.57 1.67
C VAL A 60 9.07 -2.55 0.63
N ALA A 61 8.39 -1.42 0.51
CA ALA A 61 8.79 -0.32 -0.38
C ALA A 61 10.20 0.19 -0.08
N TYR A 62 10.51 0.36 1.21
CA TYR A 62 11.81 0.80 1.68
C TYR A 62 12.91 -0.24 1.35
N LEU A 63 12.68 -1.51 1.69
CA LEU A 63 13.63 -2.59 1.43
C LEU A 63 13.87 -2.85 -0.06
N THR A 64 12.85 -2.61 -0.90
CA THR A 64 12.95 -2.74 -2.36
C THR A 64 13.52 -1.50 -3.04
N ASN A 65 14.03 -0.52 -2.28
CA ASN A 65 14.65 0.70 -2.79
C ASN A 65 13.72 1.47 -3.76
N TRP A 66 12.43 1.48 -3.45
CA TRP A 66 11.43 2.01 -4.35
C TRP A 66 11.64 3.51 -4.58
N GLY A 67 12.09 3.83 -5.78
CA GLY A 67 12.36 5.19 -6.21
C GLY A 67 13.79 5.39 -6.65
N SER A 68 14.70 4.47 -6.30
CA SER A 68 16.06 4.50 -6.82
C SER A 68 16.01 4.27 -8.34
N PRO A 69 16.48 5.22 -9.17
CA PRO A 69 16.74 4.94 -10.56
C PRO A 69 17.77 3.83 -10.57
N SER A 70 17.51 2.75 -11.32
CA SER A 70 18.54 1.77 -11.64
C SER A 70 19.71 2.54 -12.24
N SER A 71 20.74 2.82 -11.43
CA SER A 71 21.95 3.53 -11.84
C SER A 71 22.78 2.56 -12.69
N THR A 72 22.29 2.28 -13.89
CA THR A 72 22.92 1.35 -14.83
C THR A 72 22.55 1.77 -16.25
N ALA A 73 22.92 2.99 -16.64
CA ALA A 73 22.82 3.39 -18.05
C ALA A 73 23.73 4.54 -18.51
N ASN A 74 24.45 5.26 -17.65
CA ASN A 74 25.14 6.50 -18.09
C ASN A 74 26.63 6.65 -17.69
N HIS A 75 27.30 5.60 -17.21
CA HIS A 75 28.77 5.64 -17.03
C HIS A 75 29.57 4.94 -18.14
N THR A 76 28.92 4.48 -19.20
CA THR A 76 29.58 3.93 -20.40
C THR A 76 29.93 4.99 -21.45
N ILE A 77 29.68 6.28 -21.18
CA ILE A 77 30.26 7.36 -21.99
C ILE A 77 31.61 7.75 -21.38
N LYS A 78 32.56 6.81 -21.41
CA LYS A 78 33.98 7.16 -21.46
C LYS A 78 34.38 7.13 -22.92
N GLN A 79 34.91 8.28 -23.37
CA GLN A 79 35.81 8.48 -24.52
C GLN A 79 35.13 8.52 -25.88
N PRO A 80 35.59 9.38 -26.82
CA PRO A 80 36.99 9.80 -27.05
C PRO A 80 37.52 10.92 -26.15
#